data_AF-A0AB35TAT4-F1
#
_entry.id   AF-A0AB35TAT4-F1
#
_cell.length_a   1.000
_cell.length_b   1.000
_cell.length_c   1.000
_cell.angle_alpha   90.00
_cell.angle_beta   90.00
_cell.angle_gamma   90.00
#
_symmetry.space_group_name_H-M   'P 1'
#
loop_
_entity.id
_entity.type
_entity.pdbx_description
1 polymer ?
#
loop_
_entity_poly.entity_id
_entity_poly.type
_entity_poly.pdbx_seq_one_letter_code
_entity_poly.pdbx_strand_id
1 'polypeptide(L)'
;MARREVLSPTQRLRLDGLPVDLDDRLIARHHTLSEADLAVVRKRRGPSNRLGFAVLLALLRFPGRPSRPGERAPEKIVRYVASQVGEDPRAMDAYAKGRESTRREHLSEIYEAFGFRLFNEAARHELRGWLAGVAAMTDSGSALVEALLEEMRRRRIVAPAIYAVEELAWDARRQARETVAQTLLGDFSDEQLAKLDGLLTTAPEGTRSRLVWLRQPPGGPSPSNFVKIVEKLKFIRSLGLSSEATRRIHRNRLSRLAAEGARMTPQNLSTLENGRRRATLVAYLLERAASLTDEALEMHDRMVGEVIAKAKKTRDENFKGRGKQINEKVGLYAGVGKALINARESGEDPYALIEKFVPWERFVESVAEAEDLALPAAFDFLEYLEDHHRRLRKYAPVLLESFDFSAAPPSEPLLGAVEVLKEMNATKKRKVPDDVPTGFVKPRWEPHVFDEDGNIDRTGFEACVLSELKDGLRSGDVYVGGSNRFRDFEDYLLPQEAWEKMRFSGDPPVAVNPDLDAYLAERD
;
A
#
# COMPACT_ATOMS: atom_id res chain seq x y z
N MET A 1 -28.01 -19.81 -23.23
CA MET A 1 -26.87 -18.87 -23.24
C MET A 1 -26.91 -18.06 -21.95
N ALA A 2 -25.93 -18.25 -21.05
CA ALA A 2 -25.84 -17.43 -19.84
C ALA A 2 -25.75 -15.96 -20.27
N ARG A 3 -26.66 -15.11 -19.78
CA ARG A 3 -26.74 -13.72 -20.23
C ARG A 3 -25.43 -13.00 -19.89
N ARG A 4 -24.93 -12.18 -20.82
CA ARG A 4 -23.80 -11.25 -20.67
C ARG A 4 -24.15 -10.10 -19.70
N GLU A 5 -24.70 -10.43 -18.53
CA GLU A 5 -25.13 -9.45 -17.53
C GLU A 5 -23.91 -9.03 -16.70
N VAL A 6 -23.66 -7.71 -16.67
CA VAL A 6 -22.60 -7.10 -15.87
C VAL A 6 -23.15 -6.23 -14.74
N LEU A 7 -24.46 -6.01 -14.74
CA LEU A 7 -25.20 -5.26 -13.73
C LEU A 7 -26.11 -6.17 -12.92
N SER A 8 -26.23 -5.90 -11.62
CA SER A 8 -27.33 -6.41 -10.81
C SER A 8 -28.67 -5.77 -11.24
N PRO A 9 -29.83 -6.37 -10.90
CA PRO A 9 -31.14 -5.77 -11.19
C PRO A 9 -31.26 -4.32 -10.67
N THR A 10 -30.78 -4.05 -9.45
CA THR A 10 -30.77 -2.71 -8.85
C THR A 10 -29.86 -1.74 -9.60
N GLN A 11 -28.67 -2.18 -10.01
CA GLN A 11 -27.75 -1.35 -10.80
C GLN A 11 -28.32 -1.03 -12.17
N ARG A 12 -28.96 -2.01 -12.82
CA ARG A 12 -29.63 -1.82 -14.11
C ARG A 12 -30.77 -0.81 -14.00
N LEU A 13 -31.61 -0.92 -12.97
CA LEU A 13 -32.68 0.05 -12.73
C LEU A 13 -32.13 1.47 -12.54
N ARG A 14 -31.05 1.62 -11.77
CA ARG A 14 -30.39 2.92 -11.52
C ARG A 14 -29.77 3.54 -12.77
N LEU A 15 -29.14 2.73 -13.62
CA LEU A 15 -28.38 3.21 -14.79
C LEU A 15 -29.23 3.32 -16.07
N ASP A 16 -30.27 2.50 -16.21
CA ASP A 16 -31.19 2.54 -17.36
C ASP A 16 -32.39 3.46 -17.13
N GLY A 17 -32.84 3.60 -15.87
CA GLY A 17 -34.04 4.38 -15.52
C GLY A 17 -33.88 5.89 -15.69
N LEU A 18 -34.99 6.59 -15.91
CA LEU A 18 -35.00 8.05 -15.79
C LEU A 18 -34.83 8.45 -14.31
N PRO A 19 -33.97 9.42 -14.00
CA PRO A 19 -33.62 9.74 -12.63
C PRO A 19 -34.76 10.50 -11.95
N VAL A 20 -35.44 9.84 -11.01
CA VAL A 20 -36.61 10.39 -10.29
C VAL A 20 -36.24 11.21 -9.06
N ASP A 21 -35.10 10.89 -8.43
CA ASP A 21 -34.66 11.47 -7.15
C ASP A 21 -33.41 12.36 -7.30
N LEU A 22 -33.37 13.19 -8.35
CA LEU A 22 -32.32 14.20 -8.44
C LEU A 22 -32.55 15.32 -7.42
N ASP A 23 -31.45 15.78 -6.82
CA ASP A 23 -31.43 17.04 -6.08
C ASP A 23 -31.48 18.24 -7.04
N ASP A 24 -31.83 19.41 -6.51
CA ASP A 24 -32.02 20.62 -7.32
C ASP A 24 -30.72 21.06 -8.01
N ARG A 25 -29.55 20.78 -7.41
CA ARG A 25 -28.24 21.11 -7.96
C ARG A 25 -27.94 20.28 -9.21
N LEU A 26 -28.20 18.97 -9.19
CA LEU A 26 -28.04 18.08 -10.33
C LEU A 26 -29.07 18.34 -11.41
N ILE A 27 -30.31 18.70 -11.03
CA ILE A 27 -31.32 19.14 -11.99
C ILE A 27 -30.83 20.37 -12.75
N ALA A 28 -30.38 21.41 -12.04
CA ALA A 28 -29.84 22.61 -12.67
C ALA A 28 -28.62 22.29 -13.54
N ARG A 29 -27.63 21.55 -13.00
CA ARG A 29 -26.41 21.18 -13.72
C ARG A 29 -26.67 20.54 -15.08
N HIS A 30 -27.68 19.67 -15.17
CA HIS A 30 -27.90 18.85 -16.36
C HIS A 30 -29.05 19.31 -17.28
N HIS A 31 -30.01 20.10 -16.77
CA HIS A 31 -31.24 20.43 -17.48
C HIS A 31 -31.46 21.94 -17.67
N THR A 32 -30.48 22.79 -17.36
CA THR A 32 -30.54 24.20 -17.75
C THR A 32 -30.39 24.34 -19.27
N LEU A 33 -31.27 25.13 -19.87
CA LEU A 33 -31.32 25.47 -21.28
C LEU A 33 -30.69 26.84 -21.48
N SER A 34 -29.78 26.94 -22.45
CA SER A 34 -29.22 28.22 -22.90
C SER A 34 -30.24 29.00 -23.73
N GLU A 35 -30.01 30.30 -23.92
CA GLU A 35 -30.85 31.12 -24.82
C GLU A 35 -30.89 30.57 -26.25
N ALA A 36 -29.80 29.97 -26.73
CA ALA A 36 -29.79 29.30 -28.03
C ALA A 36 -30.73 28.09 -28.07
N ASP A 37 -30.77 27.29 -26.99
CA ASP A 37 -31.71 26.17 -26.86
C ASP A 37 -33.15 26.68 -26.86
N LEU A 38 -33.44 27.71 -26.07
CA LEU A 38 -34.76 28.32 -25.98
C LEU A 38 -35.22 28.92 -27.31
N ALA A 39 -34.32 29.53 -28.08
CA ALA A 39 -34.64 30.05 -29.41
C ALA A 39 -35.08 28.94 -30.37
N VAL A 40 -34.46 27.75 -30.32
CA VAL A 40 -34.88 26.58 -31.11
C VAL A 40 -36.23 26.04 -30.62
N VAL A 41 -36.44 25.97 -29.30
CA VAL A 41 -37.70 25.51 -28.69
C VAL A 41 -38.87 26.42 -29.07
N ARG A 42 -38.68 27.75 -29.04
CA ARG A 42 -39.73 28.75 -29.37
C ARG A 42 -40.29 28.62 -30.79
N LYS A 43 -39.56 27.97 -31.72
CA LYS A 43 -40.04 27.69 -33.08
C LYS A 43 -41.20 26.68 -33.13
N ARG A 44 -41.41 25.88 -32.07
CA ARG A 44 -42.48 24.89 -32.03
C ARG A 44 -43.85 25.55 -31.79
N ARG A 45 -44.87 25.08 -32.50
CA ARG A 45 -46.25 25.58 -32.37
C ARG A 45 -46.97 24.88 -31.20
N GLY A 46 -47.43 25.68 -30.24
CA GLY A 46 -48.28 25.24 -29.14
C GLY A 46 -47.50 24.90 -27.85
N PRO A 47 -48.10 25.14 -26.67
CA PRO A 47 -47.49 24.86 -25.36
C PRO A 47 -46.94 23.44 -25.19
N SER A 48 -47.72 22.43 -25.59
CA SER A 48 -47.36 21.02 -25.45
C SER A 48 -46.14 20.63 -26.29
N ASN A 49 -46.02 21.16 -27.51
CA ASN A 49 -44.89 20.88 -28.38
C ASN A 49 -43.62 21.59 -27.94
N ARG A 50 -43.73 22.84 -27.44
CA ARG A 50 -42.57 23.56 -26.88
C ARG A 50 -42.02 22.85 -25.66
N LEU A 51 -42.88 22.50 -24.70
CA LEU A 51 -42.47 21.78 -23.50
C LEU A 51 -41.96 20.37 -23.84
N GLY A 52 -42.65 19.63 -24.71
CA GLY A 52 -42.25 18.29 -25.13
C GLY A 52 -40.89 18.25 -25.82
N PHE A 53 -40.62 19.20 -26.73
CA PHE A 53 -39.32 19.34 -27.38
C PHE A 53 -38.20 19.64 -26.38
N ALA A 54 -38.44 20.59 -25.46
CA ALA A 54 -37.48 20.97 -24.44
C ALA A 54 -37.16 19.81 -23.47
N VAL A 55 -38.18 19.05 -23.04
CA VAL A 55 -37.99 17.88 -22.18
C VAL A 55 -37.21 16.77 -22.90
N LEU A 56 -37.48 16.52 -24.19
CA LEU A 56 -36.70 15.55 -24.97
C LEU A 56 -35.22 15.95 -25.06
N LEU A 57 -34.94 17.23 -25.33
CA LEU A 57 -33.56 17.76 -25.33
C LEU A 57 -32.89 17.59 -23.96
N ALA A 58 -33.62 17.89 -22.88
CA ALA A 58 -33.11 17.77 -21.52
C ALA A 58 -32.75 16.31 -21.18
N LEU A 59 -33.62 15.34 -21.54
CA LEU A 59 -33.37 13.91 -21.31
C LEU A 59 -32.20 13.35 -22.14
N LEU A 60 -31.99 13.89 -23.36
CA LEU A 60 -30.84 13.56 -24.20
C LEU A 60 -29.51 14.11 -23.63
N ARG A 61 -29.53 15.23 -22.90
CA ARG A 61 -28.36 15.72 -22.16
C ARG A 61 -28.09 14.87 -20.92
N PHE A 62 -29.14 14.53 -20.17
CA PHE A 62 -29.07 13.61 -19.05
C PHE A 62 -30.44 12.95 -18.81
N PRO A 63 -30.54 11.61 -18.78
CA PRO A 63 -29.45 10.64 -18.64
C PRO A 63 -28.71 10.26 -19.94
N GLY A 64 -29.06 10.83 -21.11
CA GLY A 64 -28.39 10.52 -22.39
C GLY A 64 -29.26 9.77 -23.40
N ARG A 65 -30.56 9.62 -23.10
CA ARG A 65 -31.55 8.96 -23.96
C ARG A 65 -32.91 9.66 -23.85
N PRO A 66 -33.76 9.61 -24.88
CA PRO A 66 -35.12 10.10 -24.73
C PRO A 66 -35.95 9.16 -23.85
N SER A 67 -37.11 9.64 -23.36
CA SER A 67 -38.12 8.77 -22.75
C SER A 67 -38.59 7.72 -23.76
N ARG A 68 -38.85 6.48 -23.33
CA ARG A 68 -39.40 5.39 -24.14
C ARG A 68 -40.90 5.55 -24.38
N PRO A 69 -41.51 4.89 -25.39
CA PRO A 69 -42.95 4.85 -25.52
C PRO A 69 -43.62 4.36 -24.22
N GLY A 70 -44.55 5.15 -23.68
CA GLY A 70 -45.23 4.88 -22.40
C GLY A 70 -44.45 5.26 -21.13
N GLU A 71 -43.18 5.65 -21.25
CA GLU A 71 -42.36 6.13 -20.12
C GLU A 71 -42.60 7.63 -19.91
N ARG A 72 -43.00 8.01 -18.69
CA ARG A 72 -43.19 9.42 -18.32
C ARG A 72 -41.88 10.04 -17.84
N ALA A 73 -41.61 11.27 -18.26
CA ALA A 73 -40.50 12.05 -17.74
C ALA A 73 -40.74 12.39 -16.25
N PRO A 74 -39.71 12.35 -15.39
CA PRO A 74 -39.83 12.71 -13.98
C PRO A 74 -40.40 14.12 -13.77
N GLU A 75 -41.35 14.25 -12.86
CA GLU A 75 -42.09 15.50 -12.66
C GLU A 75 -41.19 16.69 -12.28
N LYS A 76 -40.17 16.45 -11.45
CA LYS A 76 -39.18 17.49 -11.09
C LYS A 76 -38.47 18.06 -12.31
N ILE A 77 -38.06 17.20 -13.25
CA ILE A 77 -37.40 17.64 -14.50
C ILE A 77 -38.39 18.41 -15.37
N VAL A 78 -39.63 17.91 -15.52
CA VAL A 78 -40.67 18.59 -16.31
C VAL A 78 -40.96 19.98 -15.75
N ARG A 79 -41.14 20.13 -14.43
CA ARG A 79 -41.39 21.43 -13.78
C ARG A 79 -40.22 22.40 -13.99
N TYR A 80 -38.99 21.93 -13.82
CA TYR A 80 -37.79 22.74 -14.00
C TYR A 80 -37.58 23.19 -15.45
N VAL A 81 -37.87 22.33 -16.43
CA VAL A 81 -37.80 22.70 -17.85
C VAL A 81 -38.96 23.63 -18.22
N ALA A 82 -40.16 23.38 -17.72
CA ALA A 82 -41.34 24.21 -17.97
C ALA A 82 -41.16 25.66 -17.50
N SER A 83 -40.52 25.87 -16.34
CA SER A 83 -40.22 27.23 -15.85
C SER A 83 -39.24 27.99 -16.75
N GLN A 84 -38.34 27.29 -17.45
CA GLN A 84 -37.39 27.91 -18.38
C GLN A 84 -38.05 28.26 -19.72
N VAL A 85 -38.97 27.42 -20.19
CA VAL A 85 -39.69 27.64 -21.47
C VAL A 85 -40.86 28.62 -21.31
N GLY A 86 -41.37 28.80 -20.08
CA GLY A 86 -42.51 29.66 -19.78
C GLY A 86 -43.87 28.98 -20.03
N GLU A 87 -43.95 27.65 -19.86
CA GLU A 87 -45.16 26.85 -20.11
C GLU A 87 -45.69 26.19 -18.83
N ASP A 88 -46.97 25.81 -18.82
CA ASP A 88 -47.54 25.00 -17.73
C ASP A 88 -47.00 23.55 -17.81
N PRO A 89 -46.40 22.99 -16.72
CA PRO A 89 -45.97 21.59 -16.67
C PRO A 89 -47.02 20.57 -17.12
N ARG A 90 -48.31 20.86 -16.92
CA ARG A 90 -49.45 20.02 -17.34
C ARG A 90 -49.55 19.88 -18.86
N ALA A 91 -48.98 20.80 -19.63
CA ALA A 91 -48.93 20.69 -21.09
C ALA A 91 -48.16 19.43 -21.56
N MET A 92 -47.32 18.85 -20.69
CA MET A 92 -46.60 17.60 -20.97
C MET A 92 -47.55 16.40 -21.10
N ASP A 93 -48.70 16.38 -20.40
CA ASP A 93 -49.67 15.30 -20.53
C ASP A 93 -50.30 15.25 -21.92
N ALA A 94 -50.56 16.43 -22.52
CA ALA A 94 -51.07 16.54 -23.88
C ALA A 94 -50.02 16.09 -24.92
N TYR A 95 -48.74 16.39 -24.66
CA TYR A 95 -47.64 15.91 -25.50
C TYR A 95 -47.46 14.39 -25.41
N ALA A 96 -47.51 13.82 -24.20
CA ALA A 96 -47.37 12.39 -23.95
C ALA A 96 -48.52 11.55 -24.55
N LYS A 97 -49.74 12.12 -24.64
CA LYS A 97 -50.91 11.52 -25.31
C LYS A 97 -50.96 11.78 -26.82
N GLY A 98 -50.05 12.59 -27.35
CA GLY A 98 -50.00 12.99 -28.75
C GLY A 98 -49.56 11.88 -29.70
N ARG A 99 -49.39 12.24 -30.99
CA ARG A 99 -48.96 11.29 -32.04
C ARG A 99 -47.48 10.96 -31.89
N GLU A 100 -47.14 9.67 -31.94
CA GLU A 100 -45.74 9.21 -31.95
C GLU A 100 -44.93 9.77 -33.13
N SER A 101 -45.58 10.11 -34.26
CA SER A 101 -44.93 10.76 -35.40
C SER A 101 -44.31 12.12 -35.02
N THR A 102 -45.04 12.95 -34.26
CA THR A 102 -44.55 14.26 -33.79
C THR A 102 -43.35 14.12 -32.88
N ARG A 103 -43.34 13.12 -31.99
CA ARG A 103 -42.19 12.83 -31.13
C ARG A 103 -40.96 12.42 -31.94
N ARG A 104 -41.13 11.59 -32.99
CA ARG A 104 -40.03 11.17 -33.88
C ARG A 104 -39.48 12.33 -34.70
N GLU A 105 -40.36 13.17 -35.24
CA GLU A 105 -39.98 14.41 -35.95
C GLU A 105 -39.15 15.32 -35.04
N HIS A 106 -39.64 15.60 -33.82
CA HIS A 106 -38.89 16.41 -32.84
C HIS A 106 -37.53 15.80 -32.48
N LEU A 107 -37.43 14.48 -32.31
CA LEU A 107 -36.14 13.83 -32.06
C LEU A 107 -35.18 14.00 -33.24
N SER A 108 -35.66 13.84 -34.47
CA SER A 108 -34.85 14.07 -35.67
C SER A 108 -34.32 15.51 -35.74
N GLU A 109 -35.20 16.49 -35.49
CA GLU A 109 -34.82 17.91 -35.45
C GLU A 109 -33.82 18.21 -34.32
N ILE A 110 -33.98 17.59 -33.14
CA ILE A 110 -33.03 17.74 -32.02
C ILE A 110 -31.67 17.17 -32.40
N TYR A 111 -31.63 15.99 -33.06
CA TYR A 111 -30.37 15.37 -33.44
C TYR A 111 -29.57 16.25 -34.40
N GLU A 112 -30.24 16.81 -35.39
CA GLU A 112 -29.63 17.73 -36.35
C GLU A 112 -29.20 19.05 -35.69
N ALA A 113 -30.10 19.71 -34.95
CA ALA A 113 -29.84 21.03 -34.38
C ALA A 113 -28.77 21.05 -33.29
N PHE A 114 -28.63 19.96 -32.52
CA PHE A 114 -27.72 19.88 -31.37
C PHE A 114 -26.56 18.89 -31.57
N GLY A 115 -26.46 18.27 -32.76
CA GLY A 115 -25.36 17.40 -33.14
C GLY A 115 -25.33 16.06 -32.41
N PHE A 116 -26.49 15.49 -32.07
CA PHE A 116 -26.55 14.15 -31.52
C PHE A 116 -26.41 13.10 -32.62
N ARG A 117 -25.67 12.03 -32.33
CA ARG A 117 -25.48 10.88 -33.22
C ARG A 117 -26.17 9.65 -32.65
N LEU A 118 -26.77 8.84 -33.50
CA LEU A 118 -27.31 7.56 -33.10
C LEU A 118 -26.19 6.55 -32.85
N PHE A 119 -26.40 5.62 -31.93
CA PHE A 119 -25.51 4.50 -31.71
C PHE A 119 -25.56 3.54 -32.91
N ASN A 120 -24.47 3.45 -33.67
CA ASN A 120 -24.28 2.59 -34.83
C ASN A 120 -22.95 1.80 -34.72
N GLU A 121 -22.59 1.04 -35.75
CA GLU A 121 -21.38 0.20 -35.69
C GLU A 121 -20.07 1.01 -35.59
N ALA A 122 -20.00 2.18 -36.24
CA ALA A 122 -18.84 3.07 -36.11
C ALA A 122 -18.69 3.57 -34.66
N ALA A 123 -19.78 4.06 -34.06
CA ALA A 123 -19.80 4.47 -32.65
C ALA A 123 -19.48 3.29 -31.72
N ARG A 124 -19.96 2.09 -32.03
CA ARG A 124 -19.62 0.85 -31.29
C ARG A 124 -18.12 0.60 -31.30
N HIS A 125 -17.47 0.69 -32.46
CA HIS A 125 -16.03 0.50 -32.60
C HIS A 125 -15.22 1.56 -31.85
N GLU A 126 -15.56 2.84 -32.00
CA GLU A 126 -14.93 3.96 -31.28
C GLU A 126 -15.00 3.77 -29.75
N LEU A 127 -16.17 3.42 -29.24
CA LEU A 127 -16.41 3.23 -27.81
C LEU A 127 -15.72 1.97 -27.28
N ARG A 128 -15.61 0.89 -28.07
CA ARG A 128 -14.83 -0.30 -27.70
C ARG A 128 -13.37 0.03 -27.47
N GLY A 129 -12.75 0.74 -28.42
CA GLY A 129 -11.34 1.14 -28.31
C GLY A 129 -11.08 2.01 -27.08
N TRP A 130 -11.96 2.98 -26.81
CA TRP A 130 -11.87 3.80 -25.61
C TRP A 130 -12.07 3.01 -24.31
N LEU A 131 -13.09 2.13 -24.28
CA LEU A 131 -13.45 1.36 -23.09
C LEU A 131 -12.37 0.34 -22.71
N ALA A 132 -11.54 -0.12 -23.65
CA ALA A 132 -10.42 -1.01 -23.37
C ALA A 132 -9.44 -0.39 -22.35
N GLY A 133 -9.14 0.91 -22.46
CA GLY A 133 -8.29 1.62 -21.49
C GLY A 133 -8.92 1.68 -20.10
N VAL A 134 -10.23 1.89 -20.02
CA VAL A 134 -10.97 1.87 -18.74
C VAL A 134 -10.97 0.46 -18.14
N ALA A 135 -11.25 -0.56 -18.94
CA ALA A 135 -11.30 -1.96 -18.51
C ALA A 135 -9.94 -2.51 -18.05
N ALA A 136 -8.84 -1.96 -18.56
CA ALA A 136 -7.49 -2.25 -18.06
C ALA A 136 -7.32 -1.84 -16.58
N MET A 137 -8.05 -0.82 -16.12
CA MET A 137 -7.96 -0.30 -14.74
C MET A 137 -8.98 -0.93 -13.78
N THR A 138 -10.14 -1.40 -14.27
CA THR A 138 -11.25 -1.86 -13.42
C THR A 138 -11.91 -3.14 -13.95
N ASP A 139 -12.31 -4.03 -13.03
CA ASP A 139 -13.17 -5.20 -13.35
C ASP A 139 -14.65 -4.95 -13.04
N SER A 140 -15.00 -3.78 -12.52
CA SER A 140 -16.37 -3.48 -12.10
C SER A 140 -17.26 -3.24 -13.31
N GLY A 141 -18.24 -4.13 -13.52
CA GLY A 141 -19.22 -4.03 -14.59
C GLY A 141 -20.03 -2.73 -14.53
N SER A 142 -20.49 -2.34 -13.34
CA SER A 142 -21.23 -1.09 -13.16
C SER A 142 -20.39 0.14 -13.45
N ALA A 143 -19.12 0.15 -13.05
CA ALA A 143 -18.23 1.28 -13.34
C ALA A 143 -17.96 1.42 -14.84
N LEU A 144 -17.82 0.30 -15.57
CA LEU A 144 -17.66 0.31 -17.03
C LEU A 144 -18.91 0.84 -17.73
N VAL A 145 -20.10 0.40 -17.30
CA VAL A 145 -21.37 0.90 -17.87
C VAL A 145 -21.56 2.39 -17.58
N GLU A 146 -21.29 2.83 -16.35
CA GLU A 146 -21.41 4.22 -15.93
C GLU A 146 -20.47 5.13 -16.74
N ALA A 147 -19.20 4.74 -16.86
CA ALA A 147 -18.21 5.42 -17.69
C ALA A 147 -18.62 5.44 -19.17
N LEU A 148 -19.16 4.34 -19.69
CA LEU A 148 -19.61 4.25 -21.07
C LEU A 148 -20.80 5.17 -21.36
N LEU A 149 -21.77 5.25 -20.46
CA LEU A 149 -22.91 6.18 -20.59
C LEU A 149 -22.46 7.64 -20.50
N GLU A 150 -21.49 7.93 -19.63
CA GLU A 150 -20.89 9.27 -19.54
C GLU A 150 -20.15 9.65 -20.82
N GLU A 151 -19.36 8.74 -21.37
CA GLU A 151 -18.62 8.98 -22.62
C GLU A 151 -19.56 9.12 -23.82
N MET A 152 -20.64 8.33 -23.87
CA MET A 152 -21.70 8.50 -24.87
C MET A 152 -22.30 9.91 -24.79
N ARG A 153 -22.63 10.40 -23.59
CA ARG A 153 -23.13 11.79 -23.40
C ARG A 153 -22.09 12.82 -23.86
N ARG A 154 -20.82 12.66 -23.46
CA ARG A 154 -19.73 13.57 -23.85
C ARG A 154 -19.57 13.68 -25.35
N ARG A 155 -19.69 12.55 -26.08
CA ARG A 155 -19.62 12.49 -27.55
C ARG A 155 -20.96 12.73 -28.25
N ARG A 156 -22.01 13.09 -27.50
CA ARG A 156 -23.40 13.27 -27.96
C ARG A 156 -23.95 12.05 -28.71
N ILE A 157 -23.55 10.85 -28.31
CA ILE A 157 -24.11 9.59 -28.80
C ILE A 157 -25.36 9.27 -27.98
N VAL A 158 -26.50 9.11 -28.63
CA VAL A 158 -27.74 8.71 -27.97
C VAL A 158 -27.57 7.30 -27.42
N ALA A 159 -27.73 7.14 -26.11
CA ALA A 159 -27.54 5.85 -25.46
C ALA A 159 -28.54 4.82 -26.01
N PRO A 160 -28.08 3.63 -26.45
CA PRO A 160 -28.96 2.57 -26.93
C PRO A 160 -29.70 1.91 -25.76
N ALA A 161 -30.45 0.84 -26.05
CA ALA A 161 -30.96 -0.03 -24.98
C ALA A 161 -29.82 -0.51 -24.09
N ILE A 162 -30.05 -0.55 -22.76
CA ILE A 162 -29.02 -0.88 -21.76
C ILE A 162 -28.31 -2.21 -22.04
N TYR A 163 -28.99 -3.18 -22.64
CA TYR A 163 -28.38 -4.45 -23.05
C TYR A 163 -27.18 -4.27 -23.99
N ALA A 164 -27.24 -3.35 -24.95
CA ALA A 164 -26.13 -3.09 -25.87
C ALA A 164 -24.93 -2.43 -25.13
N VAL A 165 -25.22 -1.62 -24.12
CA VAL A 165 -24.22 -1.00 -23.23
C VAL A 165 -23.56 -2.07 -22.33
N GLU A 166 -24.37 -2.97 -21.74
CA GLU A 166 -23.88 -4.12 -20.95
C GLU A 166 -23.04 -5.06 -21.80
N GLU A 167 -23.42 -5.32 -23.05
CA GLU A 167 -22.66 -6.14 -23.99
C GLU A 167 -21.27 -5.56 -24.25
N LEU A 168 -21.18 -4.25 -24.54
CA LEU A 168 -19.90 -3.57 -24.73
C LEU A 168 -19.01 -3.65 -23.48
N ALA A 169 -19.59 -3.40 -22.31
CA ALA A 169 -18.88 -3.49 -21.04
C ALA A 169 -18.43 -4.92 -20.73
N TRP A 170 -19.24 -5.93 -21.08
CA TRP A 170 -18.90 -7.34 -20.92
C TRP A 170 -17.74 -7.74 -21.82
N ASP A 171 -17.78 -7.37 -23.10
CA ASP A 171 -16.72 -7.66 -24.07
C ASP A 171 -15.39 -7.05 -23.62
N ALA A 172 -15.39 -5.75 -23.27
CA ALA A 172 -14.19 -5.04 -22.82
C ALA A 172 -13.61 -5.65 -21.53
N ARG A 173 -14.49 -6.02 -20.57
CA ARG A 173 -14.08 -6.68 -19.33
C ARG A 173 -13.46 -8.05 -19.60
N ARG A 174 -14.04 -8.85 -20.51
CA ARG A 174 -13.50 -10.16 -20.89
C ARG A 174 -12.12 -10.01 -21.52
N GLN A 175 -11.98 -9.12 -22.50
CA GLN A 175 -10.70 -8.87 -23.19
C GLN A 175 -9.61 -8.39 -22.20
N ALA A 176 -9.96 -7.49 -21.28
CA ALA A 176 -9.02 -7.03 -20.26
C ALA A 176 -8.57 -8.18 -19.32
N ARG A 177 -9.47 -9.09 -18.94
CA ARG A 177 -9.12 -10.28 -18.14
C ARG A 177 -8.19 -11.23 -18.88
N GLU A 178 -8.48 -11.51 -20.14
CA GLU A 178 -7.64 -12.35 -21.00
C GLU A 178 -6.25 -11.75 -21.14
N THR A 179 -6.16 -10.44 -21.40
CA THR A 179 -4.89 -9.72 -21.49
C THR A 179 -4.09 -9.81 -20.19
N VAL A 180 -4.73 -9.61 -19.04
CA VAL A 180 -4.08 -9.73 -17.72
C VAL A 180 -3.59 -11.16 -17.47
N ALA A 181 -4.42 -12.17 -17.79
CA ALA A 181 -4.04 -13.56 -17.61
C ALA A 181 -2.85 -13.94 -18.52
N GLN A 182 -2.88 -13.55 -19.79
CA GLN A 182 -1.77 -13.76 -20.73
C GLN A 182 -0.50 -13.05 -20.25
N THR A 183 -0.61 -11.83 -19.74
CA THR A 183 0.55 -11.06 -19.27
C THR A 183 1.18 -11.69 -18.01
N LEU A 184 0.37 -12.15 -17.06
CA LEU A 184 0.86 -12.75 -15.81
C LEU A 184 1.35 -14.19 -15.99
N LEU A 185 0.75 -14.94 -16.91
CA LEU A 185 0.97 -16.39 -17.04
C LEU A 185 1.77 -16.77 -18.28
N GLY A 186 2.06 -15.82 -19.18
CA GLY A 186 2.69 -16.10 -20.48
C GLY A 186 4.04 -16.79 -20.39
N ASP A 187 4.80 -16.52 -19.33
CA ASP A 187 6.14 -17.07 -19.12
C ASP A 187 6.16 -18.33 -18.22
N PHE A 188 4.99 -18.83 -17.82
CA PHE A 188 4.89 -19.97 -16.90
C PHE A 188 4.92 -21.29 -17.65
N SER A 189 5.74 -22.23 -17.18
CA SER A 189 5.68 -23.63 -17.60
C SER A 189 4.44 -24.34 -17.08
N ASP A 190 4.03 -25.42 -17.75
CA ASP A 190 2.91 -26.26 -17.30
C ASP A 190 3.09 -26.79 -15.88
N GLU A 191 4.34 -27.07 -15.47
CA GLU A 191 4.66 -27.46 -14.09
C GLU A 191 4.36 -26.34 -13.09
N GLN A 192 4.75 -25.10 -13.39
CA GLN A 192 4.43 -23.95 -12.53
C GLN A 192 2.93 -23.69 -12.46
N LEU A 193 2.22 -23.82 -13.59
CA LEU A 193 0.76 -23.69 -13.63
C LEU A 193 0.07 -24.78 -12.78
N ALA A 194 0.58 -26.02 -12.82
CA ALA A 194 0.11 -27.11 -11.97
C ALA A 194 0.38 -26.85 -10.48
N LYS A 195 1.55 -26.30 -10.13
CA LYS A 195 1.87 -25.88 -8.75
C LYS A 195 0.90 -24.81 -8.24
N LEU A 196 0.51 -23.85 -9.08
CA LEU A 196 -0.51 -22.84 -8.75
C LEU A 196 -1.88 -23.47 -8.48
N ASP A 197 -2.32 -24.41 -9.33
CA ASP A 197 -3.59 -25.09 -9.13
C ASP A 197 -3.59 -25.95 -7.86
N GLY A 198 -2.46 -26.59 -7.56
CA GLY A 198 -2.23 -27.35 -6.32
C GLY A 198 -2.35 -26.52 -5.03
N LEU A 199 -2.32 -25.18 -5.12
CA LEU A 199 -2.53 -24.31 -3.94
C LEU A 199 -3.93 -24.46 -3.34
N LEU A 200 -4.91 -24.83 -4.17
CA LEU A 200 -6.31 -24.93 -3.79
C LEU A 200 -6.65 -26.29 -3.17
N THR A 201 -5.83 -27.30 -3.43
CA THR A 201 -6.01 -28.65 -2.89
C THR A 201 -5.39 -28.78 -1.50
N THR A 202 -5.99 -29.62 -0.66
CA THR A 202 -5.41 -30.02 0.62
C THR A 202 -4.08 -30.74 0.39
N ALA A 203 -3.04 -30.36 1.14
CA ALA A 203 -1.76 -31.04 1.04
C ALA A 203 -1.90 -32.52 1.48
N PRO A 204 -1.19 -33.48 0.87
CA PRO A 204 -1.30 -34.91 1.21
C PRO A 204 -1.11 -35.23 2.70
N GLU A 205 -0.28 -34.45 3.39
CA GLU A 205 0.07 -34.63 4.81
C GLU A 205 -0.61 -33.60 5.74
N GLY A 206 -1.58 -32.83 5.24
CA GLY A 206 -2.18 -31.72 5.97
C GLY A 206 -3.71 -31.76 6.04
N THR A 207 -4.27 -30.99 6.97
CA THR A 207 -5.73 -30.79 7.10
C THR A 207 -6.23 -29.57 6.31
N ARG A 208 -5.34 -28.84 5.62
CA ARG A 208 -5.61 -27.54 4.99
C ARG A 208 -4.94 -27.45 3.62
N SER A 209 -5.47 -26.59 2.74
CA SER A 209 -4.79 -26.26 1.48
C SER A 209 -3.57 -25.36 1.71
N ARG A 210 -2.63 -25.36 0.75
CA ARG A 210 -1.44 -24.47 0.80
C ARG A 210 -1.84 -23.00 0.83
N LEU A 211 -2.90 -22.62 0.11
CA LEU A 211 -3.44 -21.26 0.14
C LEU A 211 -3.91 -20.85 1.55
N VAL A 212 -4.58 -21.75 2.28
CA VAL A 212 -5.02 -21.47 3.67
C VAL A 212 -3.82 -21.35 4.60
N TRP A 213 -2.80 -22.20 4.45
CA TRP A 213 -1.54 -22.10 5.22
C TRP A 213 -0.82 -20.76 5.00
N LEU A 214 -0.72 -20.29 3.76
CA LEU A 214 -0.10 -19.00 3.42
C LEU A 214 -0.81 -17.80 4.05
N ARG A 215 -2.12 -17.91 4.31
CA ARG A 215 -2.95 -16.86 4.93
C ARG A 215 -2.90 -16.83 6.44
N GLN A 216 -2.28 -17.82 7.08
CA GLN A 216 -2.23 -17.85 8.53
C GLN A 216 -1.38 -16.67 9.03
N PRO A 217 -1.83 -15.97 10.09
CA PRO A 217 -1.06 -14.88 10.67
C PRO A 217 0.29 -15.39 11.22
N PRO A 218 1.31 -14.52 11.28
CA PRO A 218 2.66 -14.90 11.69
C PRO A 218 2.78 -15.23 13.20
N GLY A 219 1.84 -14.77 14.03
CA GLY A 219 1.93 -14.89 15.50
C GLY A 219 2.80 -13.79 16.13
N GLY A 220 3.04 -13.87 17.45
CA GLY A 220 3.83 -12.89 18.20
C GLY A 220 5.36 -12.99 17.96
N PRO A 221 6.15 -11.99 18.40
CA PRO A 221 7.60 -11.95 18.16
C PRO A 221 8.35 -13.14 18.79
N SER A 222 8.82 -14.06 17.95
CA SER A 222 9.66 -15.18 18.41
C SER A 222 10.50 -15.77 17.27
N PRO A 223 11.66 -16.37 17.56
CA PRO A 223 12.47 -17.03 16.54
C PRO A 223 11.71 -18.11 15.75
N SER A 224 10.86 -18.90 16.41
CA SER A 224 10.06 -19.94 15.73
C SER A 224 9.04 -19.34 14.75
N ASN A 225 8.37 -18.25 15.14
CA ASN A 225 7.41 -17.59 14.26
C ASN A 225 8.11 -16.88 13.09
N PHE A 226 9.29 -16.31 13.31
CA PHE A 226 10.12 -15.74 12.24
C PHE A 226 10.44 -16.77 11.16
N VAL A 227 10.91 -17.96 11.57
CA VAL A 227 11.21 -19.05 10.64
C VAL A 227 9.96 -19.47 9.84
N LYS A 228 8.79 -19.55 10.48
CA LYS A 228 7.52 -19.86 9.77
C LYS A 228 7.13 -18.81 8.73
N ILE A 229 7.45 -17.53 8.95
CA ILE A 229 7.23 -16.48 7.95
C ILE A 229 8.14 -16.71 6.75
N VAL A 230 9.41 -16.95 7.01
CA VAL A 230 10.41 -17.22 5.96
C VAL A 230 10.08 -18.50 5.19
N GLU A 231 9.58 -19.56 5.83
CA GLU A 231 9.12 -20.77 5.14
C GLU A 231 8.00 -20.47 4.13
N LYS A 232 7.03 -19.64 4.50
CA LYS A 232 5.97 -19.20 3.58
C LYS A 232 6.55 -18.38 2.43
N LEU A 233 7.48 -17.48 2.71
CA LEU A 233 8.12 -16.65 1.70
C LEU A 233 8.96 -17.49 0.73
N LYS A 234 9.79 -18.40 1.23
CA LYS A 234 10.58 -19.37 0.44
C LYS A 234 9.66 -20.22 -0.43
N PHE A 235 8.53 -20.68 0.10
CA PHE A 235 7.52 -21.39 -0.70
C PHE A 235 7.00 -20.54 -1.87
N ILE A 236 6.60 -19.29 -1.63
CA ILE A 236 6.10 -18.43 -2.72
C ILE A 236 7.20 -18.18 -3.77
N ARG A 237 8.43 -17.89 -3.34
CA ARG A 237 9.57 -17.68 -4.24
C ARG A 237 9.89 -18.93 -5.09
N SER A 238 9.72 -20.12 -4.52
CA SER A 238 9.93 -21.39 -5.25
C SER A 238 8.97 -21.61 -6.42
N LEU A 239 7.88 -20.84 -6.52
CA LEU A 239 6.96 -20.87 -7.65
C LEU A 239 7.52 -20.14 -8.88
N GLY A 240 8.59 -19.36 -8.74
CA GLY A 240 9.22 -18.63 -9.84
C GLY A 240 8.32 -17.55 -10.43
N LEU A 241 7.59 -16.82 -9.58
CA LEU A 241 6.67 -15.76 -10.02
C LEU A 241 7.46 -14.56 -10.56
N SER A 242 7.21 -14.15 -11.80
CA SER A 242 7.82 -12.95 -12.38
C SER A 242 7.17 -11.68 -11.83
N SER A 243 7.96 -10.86 -11.12
CA SER A 243 7.53 -9.51 -10.71
C SER A 243 7.54 -8.54 -11.90
N GLU A 244 8.34 -8.77 -12.94
CA GLU A 244 8.41 -7.90 -14.13
C GLU A 244 7.09 -7.89 -14.90
N ALA A 245 6.41 -9.04 -15.00
CA ALA A 245 5.10 -9.14 -15.63
C ALA A 245 4.08 -8.16 -15.02
N THR A 246 4.20 -7.85 -13.73
CA THR A 246 3.30 -6.91 -13.06
C THR A 246 3.47 -5.47 -13.52
N ARG A 247 4.66 -5.07 -14.00
CA ARG A 247 4.91 -3.69 -14.49
C ARG A 247 4.09 -3.36 -15.75
N ARG A 248 3.64 -4.38 -16.49
CA ARG A 248 2.82 -4.26 -17.69
C ARG A 248 1.31 -4.17 -17.40
N ILE A 249 0.90 -4.28 -16.12
CA ILE A 249 -0.50 -4.27 -15.71
C ILE A 249 -0.73 -3.08 -14.79
N HIS A 250 -1.86 -2.41 -14.98
CA HIS A 250 -2.22 -1.28 -14.13
C HIS A 250 -2.28 -1.66 -12.64
N ARG A 251 -1.65 -0.88 -11.76
CA ARG A 251 -1.54 -1.19 -10.31
C ARG A 251 -2.89 -1.44 -9.64
N ASN A 252 -3.90 -0.60 -9.89
CA ASN A 252 -5.25 -0.79 -9.35
C ASN A 252 -5.87 -2.14 -9.73
N ARG A 253 -5.55 -2.67 -10.94
CA ARG A 253 -6.05 -3.95 -11.41
C ARG A 253 -5.40 -5.10 -10.63
N LEU A 254 -4.08 -5.04 -10.45
CA LEU A 254 -3.33 -6.02 -9.66
C LEU A 254 -3.78 -6.03 -8.21
N SER A 255 -3.88 -4.86 -7.55
CA SER A 255 -4.32 -4.77 -6.15
C SER A 255 -5.73 -5.33 -5.95
N ARG A 256 -6.65 -5.11 -6.91
CA ARG A 256 -8.00 -5.70 -6.83
C ARG A 256 -7.99 -7.21 -7.03
N LEU A 257 -7.18 -7.74 -7.95
CA LEU A 257 -7.02 -9.19 -8.13
C LEU A 257 -6.40 -9.83 -6.89
N ALA A 258 -5.38 -9.21 -6.31
CA ALA A 258 -4.77 -9.67 -5.06
C ALA A 258 -5.79 -9.67 -3.90
N ALA A 259 -6.61 -8.61 -3.79
CA ALA A 259 -7.65 -8.53 -2.77
C ALA A 259 -8.79 -9.54 -2.97
N GLU A 260 -9.22 -9.79 -4.22
CA GLU A 260 -10.15 -10.87 -4.56
C GLU A 260 -9.55 -12.22 -4.16
N GLY A 261 -8.30 -12.45 -4.56
CA GLY A 261 -7.54 -13.64 -4.22
C GLY A 261 -7.43 -13.84 -2.71
N ALA A 262 -7.16 -12.80 -1.91
CA ALA A 262 -7.07 -12.89 -0.46
C ALA A 262 -8.40 -13.28 0.22
N ARG A 263 -9.54 -12.82 -0.33
CA ARG A 263 -10.88 -13.02 0.27
C ARG A 263 -11.54 -14.33 -0.14
N MET A 264 -11.34 -14.78 -1.37
CA MET A 264 -12.03 -15.97 -1.88
C MET A 264 -11.51 -17.25 -1.20
N THR A 265 -12.43 -18.18 -0.93
CA THR A 265 -12.11 -19.53 -0.44
C THR A 265 -11.49 -20.35 -1.58
N PRO A 266 -10.71 -21.40 -1.26
CA PRO A 266 -10.20 -22.31 -2.29
C PRO A 266 -11.30 -22.87 -3.20
N GLN A 267 -12.46 -23.19 -2.63
CA GLN A 267 -13.64 -23.67 -3.36
C GLN A 267 -14.14 -22.62 -4.34
N ASN A 268 -14.31 -21.36 -3.92
CA ASN A 268 -14.77 -20.30 -4.82
C ASN A 268 -13.74 -19.97 -5.91
N LEU A 269 -12.44 -20.06 -5.61
CA LEU A 269 -11.40 -19.89 -6.62
C LEU A 269 -11.43 -21.02 -7.65
N SER A 270 -11.73 -22.25 -7.22
CA SER A 270 -11.79 -23.42 -8.11
C SER A 270 -12.89 -23.35 -9.18
N THR A 271 -13.97 -22.60 -8.93
CA THR A 271 -15.07 -22.42 -9.90
C THR A 271 -14.75 -21.39 -10.98
N LEU A 272 -13.69 -20.61 -10.83
CA LEU A 272 -13.24 -19.67 -11.85
C LEU A 272 -12.58 -20.40 -13.01
N GLU A 273 -12.70 -19.82 -14.21
CA GLU A 273 -11.94 -20.23 -15.39
C GLU A 273 -10.43 -20.23 -15.10
N ASN A 274 -9.70 -21.22 -15.64
CA ASN A 274 -8.28 -21.47 -15.34
C ASN A 274 -7.41 -20.21 -15.44
N GLY A 275 -7.52 -19.44 -16.53
CA GLY A 275 -6.73 -18.22 -16.72
C GLY A 275 -7.01 -17.16 -15.65
N ARG A 276 -8.29 -16.93 -15.34
CA ARG A 276 -8.70 -16.00 -14.27
C ARG A 276 -8.25 -16.49 -12.90
N ARG A 277 -8.46 -17.77 -12.58
CA ARG A 277 -8.07 -18.40 -11.32
C ARG A 277 -6.58 -18.21 -11.05
N ARG A 278 -5.74 -18.60 -12.02
CA ARG A 278 -4.28 -18.53 -11.91
C ARG A 278 -3.79 -17.08 -11.84
N ALA A 279 -4.34 -16.17 -12.64
CA ALA A 279 -4.02 -14.75 -12.57
C ALA A 279 -4.34 -14.14 -11.19
N THR A 280 -5.50 -14.47 -10.62
CA THR A 280 -5.89 -14.05 -9.27
C THR A 280 -4.94 -14.61 -8.21
N LEU A 281 -4.53 -15.88 -8.33
CA LEU A 281 -3.56 -16.50 -7.43
C LEU A 281 -2.19 -15.83 -7.52
N VAL A 282 -1.65 -15.61 -8.73
CA VAL A 282 -0.37 -14.93 -8.94
C VAL A 282 -0.39 -13.53 -8.33
N ALA A 283 -1.41 -12.73 -8.61
CA ALA A 283 -1.55 -11.40 -8.03
C ALA A 283 -1.57 -11.43 -6.49
N TYR A 284 -2.33 -12.37 -5.90
CA TYR A 284 -2.36 -12.56 -4.45
C TYR A 284 -1.00 -12.99 -3.87
N LEU A 285 -0.31 -13.92 -4.52
CA LEU A 285 0.97 -14.45 -4.03
C LEU A 285 2.07 -13.41 -4.07
N LEU A 286 2.13 -12.57 -5.10
CA LEU A 286 3.07 -11.46 -5.19
C LEU A 286 2.85 -10.45 -4.06
N GLU A 287 1.60 -10.03 -3.84
CA GLU A 287 1.23 -9.16 -2.72
C GLU A 287 1.55 -9.82 -1.36
N ARG A 288 1.31 -11.13 -1.23
CA ARG A 288 1.59 -11.87 -0.01
C ARG A 288 3.09 -12.03 0.23
N ALA A 289 3.91 -12.19 -0.80
CA ALA A 289 5.37 -12.24 -0.67
C ALA A 289 5.92 -10.91 -0.13
N ALA A 290 5.42 -9.78 -0.64
CA ALA A 290 5.77 -8.46 -0.13
C ALA A 290 5.32 -8.30 1.33
N SER A 291 4.08 -8.68 1.64
CA SER A 291 3.55 -8.64 3.01
C SER A 291 4.35 -9.52 3.99
N LEU A 292 4.75 -10.73 3.58
CA LEU A 292 5.56 -11.64 4.41
C LEU A 292 6.97 -11.11 4.64
N THR A 293 7.54 -10.41 3.65
CA THR A 293 8.82 -9.71 3.78
C THR A 293 8.71 -8.63 4.87
N ASP A 294 7.69 -7.78 4.78
CA ASP A 294 7.44 -6.75 5.79
C ASP A 294 7.18 -7.34 7.18
N GLU A 295 6.34 -8.38 7.27
CA GLU A 295 6.05 -9.09 8.53
C GLU A 295 7.32 -9.68 9.18
N ALA A 296 8.26 -10.20 8.37
CA ALA A 296 9.53 -10.73 8.88
C ALA A 296 10.43 -9.61 9.43
N LEU A 297 10.60 -8.51 8.67
CA LEU A 297 11.44 -7.38 9.08
C LEU A 297 10.88 -6.65 10.29
N GLU A 298 9.55 -6.48 10.38
CA GLU A 298 8.89 -5.99 11.59
C GLU A 298 9.08 -6.93 12.79
N MET A 299 9.11 -8.24 12.56
CA MET A 299 9.35 -9.19 13.64
C MET A 299 10.79 -9.11 14.14
N HIS A 300 11.77 -8.94 13.24
CA HIS A 300 13.16 -8.65 13.59
C HIS A 300 13.25 -7.38 14.46
N ASP A 301 12.63 -6.28 14.01
CA ASP A 301 12.56 -5.03 14.74
C ASP A 301 12.05 -5.20 16.18
N ARG A 302 10.90 -5.86 16.33
CA ARG A 302 10.29 -6.12 17.64
C ARG A 302 11.17 -7.02 18.51
N MET A 303 11.78 -8.06 17.95
CA MET A 303 12.64 -8.97 18.70
C MET A 303 13.91 -8.27 19.22
N VAL A 304 14.55 -7.43 18.40
CA VAL A 304 15.70 -6.63 18.84
C VAL A 304 15.26 -5.60 19.89
N GLY A 305 14.14 -4.92 19.69
CA GLY A 305 13.57 -3.99 20.67
C GLY A 305 13.28 -4.65 22.03
N GLU A 306 12.72 -5.86 22.04
CA GLU A 306 12.50 -6.63 23.27
C GLU A 306 13.80 -7.03 23.97
N VAL A 307 14.85 -7.38 23.21
CA VAL A 307 16.18 -7.68 23.77
C VAL A 307 16.78 -6.46 24.43
N ILE A 308 16.75 -5.30 23.76
CA ILE A 308 17.22 -4.02 24.30
C ILE A 308 16.42 -3.62 25.55
N ALA A 309 15.09 -3.76 25.52
CA ALA A 309 14.23 -3.42 26.66
C ALA A 309 14.54 -4.31 27.89
N LYS A 310 14.80 -5.61 27.66
CA LYS A 310 15.21 -6.53 28.74
C LYS A 310 16.58 -6.18 29.29
N ALA A 311 17.56 -5.90 28.43
CA ALA A 311 18.90 -5.49 28.87
C ALA A 311 18.84 -4.22 29.74
N LYS A 312 18.05 -3.21 29.33
CA LYS A 312 17.79 -2.00 30.14
C LYS A 312 17.16 -2.33 31.49
N LYS A 313 16.15 -3.20 31.50
CA LYS A 313 15.48 -3.62 32.73
C LYS A 313 16.45 -4.34 33.68
N THR A 314 17.25 -5.28 33.17
CA THR A 314 18.29 -5.99 33.93
C THR A 314 19.28 -5.02 34.54
N ARG A 315 19.78 -4.06 33.76
CA ARG A 315 20.67 -2.99 34.27
C ARG A 315 20.02 -2.20 35.40
N ASP A 316 18.78 -1.72 35.19
CA ASP A 316 18.08 -0.88 36.16
C ASP A 316 17.78 -1.65 37.46
N GLU A 317 17.46 -2.95 37.37
CA GLU A 317 17.27 -3.83 38.53
C GLU A 317 18.58 -4.07 39.29
N ASN A 318 19.68 -4.35 38.57
CA ASN A 318 21.00 -4.52 39.17
C ASN A 318 21.49 -3.24 39.86
N PHE A 319 21.30 -2.08 39.22
CA PHE A 319 21.65 -0.78 39.80
C PHE A 319 20.84 -0.49 41.07
N LYS A 320 19.53 -0.72 41.04
CA LYS A 320 18.67 -0.57 42.22
C LYS A 320 19.07 -1.52 43.36
N GLY A 321 19.43 -2.77 43.05
CA GLY A 321 19.91 -3.74 44.02
C GLY A 321 21.18 -3.30 44.75
N ARG A 322 22.09 -2.63 44.04
CA ARG A 322 23.33 -2.06 44.60
C ARG A 322 23.14 -0.69 45.26
N GLY A 323 21.98 -0.05 45.12
CA GLY A 323 21.74 1.33 45.52
C GLY A 323 22.02 1.63 47.01
N LYS A 324 21.72 0.67 47.91
CA LYS A 324 22.02 0.82 49.34
C LYS A 324 23.53 0.89 49.59
N GLN A 325 24.29 -0.02 49.00
CA GLN A 325 25.75 -0.09 49.14
C GLN A 325 26.40 1.17 48.52
N ILE A 326 25.93 1.60 47.35
CA ILE A 326 26.40 2.85 46.71
C ILE A 326 26.16 4.04 47.65
N ASN A 327 24.97 4.19 48.23
CA ASN A 327 24.65 5.30 49.12
C ASN A 327 25.49 5.27 50.41
N GLU A 328 25.75 4.08 50.97
CA GLU A 328 26.65 3.90 52.12
C GLU A 328 28.07 4.38 51.79
N LYS A 329 28.61 4.05 50.61
CA LYS A 329 29.94 4.50 50.15
C LYS A 329 30.00 6.01 49.89
N VAL A 330 28.99 6.58 49.22
CA VAL A 330 28.91 8.03 49.00
C VAL A 330 28.90 8.78 50.33
N GLY A 331 28.16 8.30 51.33
CA GLY A 331 28.14 8.87 52.68
C GLY A 331 29.51 8.77 53.37
N LEU A 332 30.16 7.61 53.29
CA LEU A 332 31.50 7.40 53.85
C LEU A 332 32.52 8.36 53.24
N TYR A 333 32.59 8.47 51.91
CA TYR A 333 33.55 9.36 51.24
C TYR A 333 33.25 10.84 51.42
N ALA A 334 31.97 11.23 51.53
CA ALA A 334 31.62 12.59 51.93
C ALA A 334 32.14 12.91 53.35
N GLY A 335 32.11 11.94 54.27
CA GLY A 335 32.69 12.07 55.61
C GLY A 335 34.20 12.19 55.60
N VAL A 336 34.91 11.36 54.81
CA VAL A 336 36.36 11.46 54.61
C VAL A 336 36.73 12.81 53.97
N GLY A 337 35.98 13.28 52.97
CA GLY A 337 36.17 14.58 52.37
C GLY A 337 36.01 15.74 53.37
N LYS A 338 35.02 15.66 54.27
CA LYS A 338 34.87 16.63 55.37
C LYS A 338 36.05 16.60 56.34
N ALA A 339 36.56 15.42 56.68
CA ALA A 339 37.73 15.29 57.55
C ALA A 339 38.97 15.96 56.91
N LEU A 340 39.17 15.79 55.60
CA LEU A 340 40.23 16.44 54.85
C LEU A 340 40.09 17.97 54.78
N ILE A 341 38.87 18.48 54.56
CA ILE A 341 38.59 19.92 54.58
C ILE A 341 38.93 20.49 55.97
N ASN A 342 38.43 19.85 57.04
CA ASN A 342 38.69 20.27 58.42
C ASN A 342 40.18 20.26 58.74
N ALA A 343 40.94 19.22 58.35
CA ALA A 343 42.37 19.13 58.56
C ALA A 343 43.11 20.33 57.95
N ARG A 344 42.72 20.71 56.73
CA ARG A 344 43.30 21.85 56.02
C ARG A 344 42.96 23.19 56.68
N GLU A 345 41.76 23.33 57.21
CA GLU A 345 41.30 24.56 57.88
C GLU A 345 41.88 24.72 59.29
N SER A 346 42.05 23.63 60.05
CA SER A 346 42.58 23.65 61.42
C SER A 346 44.10 23.47 61.51
N GLY A 347 44.76 23.09 60.41
CA GLY A 347 46.20 22.81 60.37
C GLY A 347 46.60 21.49 61.05
N GLU A 348 45.63 20.59 61.28
CA GLU A 348 45.84 19.26 61.84
C GLU A 348 46.30 18.24 60.80
N ASP A 349 46.83 17.10 61.25
CA ASP A 349 47.21 15.99 60.37
C ASP A 349 45.96 15.35 59.72
N PRO A 350 45.85 15.34 58.37
CA PRO A 350 44.72 14.76 57.66
C PRO A 350 44.54 13.25 57.92
N TYR A 351 45.62 12.49 58.13
CA TYR A 351 45.51 11.05 58.40
C TYR A 351 44.92 10.78 59.78
N ALA A 352 45.36 11.54 60.79
CA ALA A 352 44.80 11.47 62.14
C ALA A 352 43.31 11.84 62.19
N LEU A 353 42.85 12.78 61.36
CA LEU A 353 41.42 13.13 61.29
C LEU A 353 40.57 12.10 60.53
N ILE A 354 41.11 11.50 59.47
CA ILE A 354 40.44 10.39 58.77
C ILE A 354 40.30 9.19 59.70
N GLU A 355 41.35 8.85 60.45
CA GLU A 355 41.37 7.69 61.34
C GLU A 355 40.41 7.83 62.54
N LYS A 356 40.14 9.06 62.98
CA LYS A 356 39.06 9.36 63.94
C LYS A 356 37.66 9.11 63.37
N PHE A 357 37.48 9.21 62.04
CA PHE A 357 36.20 9.03 61.36
C PHE A 357 35.98 7.57 60.92
N VAL A 358 37.01 6.93 60.37
CA VAL A 358 36.99 5.53 59.94
C VAL A 358 38.38 4.90 60.17
N PRO A 359 38.49 3.71 60.79
CA PRO A 359 39.78 3.02 60.94
C PRO A 359 40.46 2.80 59.60
N TRP A 360 41.79 2.88 59.56
CA TRP A 360 42.56 2.84 58.31
C TRP A 360 42.32 1.56 57.51
N GLU A 361 42.30 0.39 58.16
CA GLU A 361 42.05 -0.88 57.46
C GLU A 361 40.65 -0.92 56.85
N ARG A 362 39.64 -0.40 57.57
CA ARG A 362 38.26 -0.35 57.06
C ARG A 362 38.11 0.66 55.92
N PHE A 363 38.90 1.73 55.92
CA PHE A 363 38.96 2.66 54.79
C PHE A 363 39.53 1.96 53.54
N VAL A 364 40.63 1.23 53.68
CA VAL A 364 41.23 0.46 52.56
C VAL A 364 40.25 -0.56 52.01
N GLU A 365 39.60 -1.36 52.87
CA GLU A 365 38.52 -2.27 52.45
C GLU A 365 37.39 -1.52 51.76
N SER A 366 37.04 -0.33 52.26
CA SER A 366 35.94 0.44 51.69
C SER A 366 36.24 0.92 50.26
N VAL A 367 37.51 1.26 49.97
CA VAL A 367 38.01 1.65 48.65
C VAL A 367 37.92 0.49 47.68
N ALA A 368 38.38 -0.71 48.06
CA ALA A 368 38.22 -1.90 47.23
C ALA A 368 36.73 -2.23 46.98
N GLU A 369 35.88 -2.19 48.01
CA GLU A 369 34.44 -2.38 47.87
C GLU A 369 33.80 -1.30 46.96
N ALA A 370 34.32 -0.07 46.96
CA ALA A 370 33.83 1.00 46.10
C ALA A 370 34.33 0.88 44.66
N GLU A 371 35.54 0.39 44.43
CA GLU A 371 36.07 0.05 43.11
C GLU A 371 35.25 -1.08 42.47
N ASP A 372 34.86 -2.10 43.23
CA ASP A 372 33.96 -3.17 42.76
C ASP A 372 32.53 -2.68 42.47
N LEU A 373 32.06 -1.68 43.22
CA LEU A 373 30.75 -1.06 43.03
C LEU A 373 30.77 0.01 41.93
N ALA A 374 31.94 0.54 41.61
CA ALA A 374 32.11 1.54 40.57
C ALA A 374 31.78 0.88 39.23
N LEU A 375 30.71 1.37 38.62
CA LEU A 375 30.33 0.93 37.28
C LEU A 375 31.29 1.54 36.26
N PRO A 376 31.53 0.87 35.12
CA PRO A 376 32.27 1.47 34.01
C PRO A 376 31.71 2.85 33.67
N ALA A 377 32.57 3.79 33.28
CA ALA A 377 32.20 5.19 33.05
C ALA A 377 31.03 5.37 32.06
N ALA A 378 30.79 4.39 31.18
CA ALA A 378 29.71 4.40 30.20
C ALA A 378 28.31 4.10 30.81
N PHE A 379 28.22 3.36 31.92
CA PHE A 379 26.97 2.93 32.57
C PHE A 379 25.86 2.50 31.58
N ASP A 380 26.20 1.54 30.71
CA ASP A 380 25.38 1.18 29.56
C ASP A 380 24.58 -0.12 29.76
N PHE A 381 23.42 -0.22 29.12
CA PHE A 381 22.66 -1.48 29.05
C PHE A 381 23.29 -2.50 28.09
N LEU A 382 24.19 -2.07 27.20
CA LEU A 382 24.84 -2.94 26.22
C LEU A 382 25.64 -4.08 26.87
N GLU A 383 26.16 -3.87 28.09
CA GLU A 383 26.79 -4.92 28.92
C GLU A 383 25.89 -6.14 29.14
N TYR A 384 24.56 -5.94 29.19
CA TYR A 384 23.58 -7.00 29.45
C TYR A 384 22.96 -7.57 28.18
N LEU A 385 23.45 -7.16 27.01
CA LEU A 385 22.87 -7.56 25.74
C LEU A 385 23.34 -8.95 25.31
N GLU A 386 24.55 -9.35 25.71
CA GLU A 386 25.10 -10.71 25.50
C GLU A 386 24.20 -11.81 26.09
N ASP A 387 23.65 -11.58 27.28
CA ASP A 387 22.73 -12.49 27.99
C ASP A 387 21.48 -12.82 27.17
N HIS A 388 21.15 -11.95 26.22
CA HIS A 388 19.94 -12.02 25.42
C HIS A 388 20.24 -12.23 23.93
N HIS A 389 21.50 -12.12 23.52
CA HIS A 389 21.97 -12.35 22.15
C HIS A 389 21.67 -13.78 21.64
N ARG A 390 21.70 -14.79 22.54
CA ARG A 390 21.32 -16.18 22.19
C ARG A 390 19.93 -16.29 21.55
N ARG A 391 19.00 -15.39 21.90
CA ARG A 391 17.67 -15.35 21.28
C ARG A 391 17.74 -14.86 19.84
N LEU A 392 18.56 -13.86 19.55
CA LEU A 392 18.75 -13.29 18.22
C LEU A 392 19.41 -14.30 17.27
N ARG A 393 20.46 -14.98 17.76
CA ARG A 393 21.18 -16.00 16.99
C ARG A 393 20.33 -17.18 16.51
N LYS A 394 19.19 -17.46 17.17
CA LYS A 394 18.26 -18.53 16.74
C LYS A 394 17.56 -18.27 15.41
N TYR A 395 17.44 -17.00 14.98
CA TYR A 395 16.79 -16.65 13.71
C TYR A 395 17.67 -15.80 12.79
N ALA A 396 18.71 -15.15 13.31
CA ALA A 396 19.59 -14.29 12.53
C ALA A 396 20.15 -14.97 11.26
N PRO A 397 20.66 -16.23 11.29
CA PRO A 397 21.12 -16.88 10.06
C PRO A 397 20.02 -16.98 8.99
N VAL A 398 18.79 -17.26 9.41
CA VAL A 398 17.64 -17.38 8.50
C VAL A 398 17.22 -16.00 7.98
N LEU A 399 17.29 -14.94 8.79
CA LEU A 399 17.08 -13.57 8.35
C LEU A 399 18.09 -13.20 7.25
N LEU A 400 19.38 -13.32 7.54
CA LEU A 400 20.43 -12.84 6.66
C LEU A 400 20.53 -13.63 5.35
N GLU A 401 20.23 -14.93 5.37
CA GLU A 401 20.18 -15.76 4.16
C GLU A 401 18.94 -15.47 3.30
N SER A 402 17.81 -15.10 3.92
CA SER A 402 16.52 -15.05 3.21
C SER A 402 16.21 -13.70 2.58
N PHE A 403 16.98 -12.66 2.86
CA PHE A 403 16.74 -11.33 2.33
C PHE A 403 18.00 -10.77 1.68
N ASP A 404 17.84 -10.23 0.48
CA ASP A 404 18.86 -9.48 -0.21
C ASP A 404 18.75 -8.03 0.25
N PHE A 405 19.65 -7.65 1.16
CA PHE A 405 19.74 -6.29 1.68
C PHE A 405 20.51 -5.41 0.70
N SER A 406 20.08 -4.17 0.58
CA SER A 406 20.77 -3.11 -0.13
C SER A 406 20.82 -1.88 0.78
N ALA A 407 21.81 -1.02 0.58
CA ALA A 407 22.08 0.08 1.49
C ALA A 407 22.42 1.36 0.71
N ALA A 408 22.02 2.50 1.26
CA ALA A 408 22.52 3.80 0.83
C ALA A 408 24.04 3.90 1.12
N PRO A 409 24.78 4.79 0.42
CA PRO A 409 26.24 4.89 0.56
C PRO A 409 26.75 4.99 2.01
N PRO A 410 26.11 5.75 2.94
CA PRO A 410 26.55 5.81 4.33
C PRO A 410 26.46 4.48 5.10
N SER A 411 25.62 3.55 4.65
CA SER A 411 25.35 2.25 5.28
C SER A 411 26.03 1.07 4.57
N GLU A 412 26.87 1.31 3.56
CA GLU A 412 27.66 0.26 2.89
C GLU A 412 28.54 -0.56 3.86
N PRO A 413 29.23 0.04 4.85
CA PRO A 413 30.00 -0.75 5.83
C PRO A 413 29.14 -1.75 6.61
N LEU A 414 27.90 -1.37 6.95
CA LEU A 414 26.96 -2.26 7.62
C LEU A 414 26.55 -3.43 6.71
N LEU A 415 26.31 -3.17 5.43
CA LEU A 415 25.99 -4.21 4.46
C LEU A 415 27.16 -5.18 4.27
N GLY A 416 28.40 -4.67 4.22
CA GLY A 416 29.60 -5.51 4.21
C GLY A 416 29.70 -6.43 5.42
N ALA A 417 29.40 -5.91 6.62
CA ALA A 417 29.34 -6.71 7.83
C ALA A 417 28.22 -7.78 7.81
N VAL A 418 27.06 -7.47 7.23
CA VAL A 418 25.98 -8.44 7.01
C VAL A 418 26.44 -9.59 6.12
N GLU A 419 27.16 -9.30 5.02
CA GLU A 419 27.68 -10.34 4.13
C GLU A 419 28.74 -11.22 4.81
N VAL A 420 29.62 -10.63 5.63
CA VAL A 420 30.56 -11.41 6.45
C VAL A 420 29.82 -12.33 7.43
N LEU A 421 28.76 -11.84 8.10
CA LEU A 421 27.95 -12.70 8.97
C LEU A 421 27.22 -13.82 8.19
N LYS A 422 26.76 -13.56 6.97
CA LYS A 422 26.18 -14.60 6.10
C LYS A 422 27.21 -15.68 5.79
N GLU A 423 28.41 -15.31 5.37
CA GLU A 423 29.49 -16.26 5.09
C GLU A 423 29.89 -17.05 6.35
N MET A 424 30.04 -16.37 7.49
CA MET A 424 30.37 -17.00 8.76
C MET A 424 29.31 -18.03 9.19
N ASN A 425 28.02 -17.72 8.99
CA ASN A 425 26.93 -18.63 9.30
C ASN A 425 26.93 -19.86 8.37
N ALA A 426 27.17 -19.65 7.07
CA ALA A 426 27.25 -20.73 6.08
C ALA A 426 28.44 -21.68 6.33
N THR A 427 29.62 -21.11 6.62
CA THR A 427 30.88 -21.85 6.84
C THR A 427 31.08 -22.31 8.28
N LYS A 428 30.19 -21.89 9.20
CA LYS A 428 30.29 -22.13 10.66
C LYS A 428 31.60 -21.61 11.28
N LYS A 429 32.21 -20.58 10.67
CA LYS A 429 33.41 -19.90 11.22
C LYS A 429 33.11 -19.33 12.61
N ARG A 430 34.09 -19.46 13.51
CA ARG A 430 33.96 -19.01 14.91
C ARG A 430 34.53 -17.62 15.17
N LYS A 431 35.68 -17.30 14.57
CA LYS A 431 36.34 -16.00 14.69
C LYS A 431 35.79 -15.05 13.61
N VAL A 432 35.56 -13.79 13.98
CA VAL A 432 35.26 -12.71 13.03
C VAL A 432 36.56 -12.34 12.31
N PRO A 433 36.58 -12.21 10.96
CA PRO A 433 37.76 -11.76 10.24
C PRO A 433 38.24 -10.39 10.70
N ASP A 434 39.56 -10.20 10.77
CA ASP A 434 40.17 -8.97 11.26
C ASP A 434 39.98 -7.79 10.27
N ASP A 435 39.65 -8.08 9.01
CA ASP A 435 39.38 -7.13 7.91
C ASP A 435 37.89 -6.80 7.72
N VAL A 436 37.02 -7.23 8.65
CA VAL A 436 35.58 -6.94 8.56
C VAL A 436 35.33 -5.42 8.59
N PRO A 437 34.41 -4.89 7.77
CA PRO A 437 34.06 -3.47 7.85
C PRO A 437 33.49 -3.12 9.23
N THR A 438 34.02 -2.08 9.86
CA THR A 438 33.60 -1.62 11.20
C THR A 438 33.14 -0.17 11.22
N GLY A 439 33.12 0.54 10.08
CA GLY A 439 32.76 1.96 10.00
C GLY A 439 31.32 2.32 10.41
N PHE A 440 30.46 1.31 10.58
CA PHE A 440 29.10 1.48 11.11
C PHE A 440 29.02 1.38 12.65
N VAL A 441 30.09 0.90 13.31
CA VAL A 441 30.15 0.72 14.76
C VAL A 441 30.22 2.11 15.42
N LYS A 442 29.15 2.50 16.12
CA LYS A 442 29.10 3.77 16.84
C LYS A 442 30.03 3.73 18.06
N PRO A 443 30.53 4.87 18.56
CA PRO A 443 31.43 4.93 19.74
C PRO A 443 30.90 4.19 20.98
N ARG A 444 29.57 4.17 21.15
CA ARG A 444 28.90 3.46 22.24
C ARG A 444 29.04 1.93 22.17
N TRP A 445 29.20 1.37 20.97
CA TRP A 445 29.38 -0.06 20.74
C TRP A 445 30.84 -0.49 20.80
N GLU A 446 31.81 0.41 20.62
CA GLU A 446 33.24 0.08 20.57
C GLU A 446 33.70 -0.80 21.75
N PRO A 447 33.37 -0.49 23.03
CA PRO A 447 33.81 -1.30 24.17
C PRO A 447 33.20 -2.70 24.23
N HIS A 448 32.18 -2.97 23.41
CA HIS A 448 31.49 -4.26 23.35
C HIS A 448 31.86 -5.05 22.09
N VAL A 449 32.38 -4.38 21.06
CA VAL A 449 32.78 -5.01 19.80
C VAL A 449 34.28 -5.32 19.80
N PHE A 450 35.09 -4.47 20.42
CA PHE A 450 36.54 -4.63 20.47
C PHE A 450 36.98 -4.94 21.90
N ASP A 451 37.85 -5.95 22.07
CA ASP A 451 38.55 -6.18 23.32
C ASP A 451 39.73 -5.21 23.52
N GLU A 452 40.40 -5.29 24.68
CA GLU A 452 41.53 -4.41 25.03
C GLU A 452 42.72 -4.53 24.06
N ASP A 453 42.86 -5.68 23.39
CA ASP A 453 43.90 -5.96 22.40
C ASP A 453 43.48 -5.56 20.98
N GLY A 454 42.25 -5.06 20.80
CA GLY A 454 41.66 -4.66 19.52
C GLY A 454 41.10 -5.82 18.69
N ASN A 455 41.01 -7.04 19.24
CA ASN A 455 40.32 -8.14 18.58
C ASN A 455 38.80 -7.96 18.66
N ILE A 456 38.10 -8.55 17.69
CA ILE A 456 36.65 -8.42 17.58
C ILE A 456 35.95 -9.51 18.39
N ASP A 457 35.19 -9.12 19.41
CA ASP A 457 34.26 -10.01 20.08
C ASP A 457 33.08 -10.33 19.16
N ARG A 458 32.87 -11.63 18.92
CA ARG A 458 31.81 -12.10 18.03
C ARG A 458 30.42 -11.75 18.52
N THR A 459 30.18 -11.86 19.82
CA THR A 459 28.84 -11.71 20.41
C THR A 459 28.40 -10.25 20.31
N GLY A 460 29.28 -9.33 20.70
CA GLY A 460 29.10 -7.90 20.57
C GLY A 460 29.00 -7.47 19.10
N PHE A 461 29.83 -8.02 18.23
CA PHE A 461 29.75 -7.74 16.78
C PHE A 461 28.42 -8.21 16.16
N GLU A 462 27.99 -9.46 16.40
CA GLU A 462 26.70 -9.97 15.90
C GLU A 462 25.52 -9.14 16.44
N ALA A 463 25.56 -8.76 17.72
CA ALA A 463 24.55 -7.90 18.32
C ALA A 463 24.52 -6.49 17.73
N CYS A 464 25.69 -5.89 17.51
CA CYS A 464 25.85 -4.57 16.90
C CYS A 464 25.26 -4.56 15.50
N VAL A 465 25.66 -5.52 14.65
CA VAL A 465 25.14 -5.64 13.27
C VAL A 465 23.63 -5.79 13.26
N LEU A 466 23.04 -6.65 14.11
CA LEU A 466 21.59 -6.83 14.15
C LEU A 466 20.84 -5.61 14.68
N SER A 467 21.45 -4.84 15.59
CA SER A 467 20.86 -3.59 16.10
C SER A 467 20.92 -2.48 15.07
N GLU A 468 22.06 -2.31 14.41
CA GLU A 468 22.25 -1.30 13.38
C GLU A 468 21.47 -1.64 12.10
N LEU A 469 21.31 -2.93 11.76
CA LEU A 469 20.44 -3.38 10.69
C LEU A 469 18.98 -3.00 10.95
N LYS A 470 18.48 -3.20 12.18
CA LYS A 470 17.15 -2.71 12.58
C LYS A 470 17.02 -1.21 12.38
N ASP A 471 18.02 -0.44 12.80
CA ASP A 471 17.95 1.03 12.73
C ASP A 471 18.05 1.53 11.28
N GLY A 472 18.91 0.93 10.45
CA GLY A 472 18.99 1.21 9.01
C GLY A 472 17.71 0.87 8.25
N LEU A 473 17.04 -0.24 8.59
CA LEU A 473 15.72 -0.57 8.05
C LEU A 473 14.64 0.44 8.46
N ARG A 474 14.73 1.02 9.67
CA ARG A 474 13.79 2.04 10.14
C ARG A 474 14.00 3.41 9.50
N SER A 475 15.25 3.80 9.26
CA SER A 475 15.58 5.07 8.62
C SER A 475 15.36 5.02 7.10
N GLY A 476 15.40 3.82 6.50
CA GLY A 476 15.38 3.63 5.06
C GLY A 476 16.79 3.60 4.44
N ASP A 477 17.84 3.71 5.25
CA ASP A 477 19.23 3.60 4.78
C ASP A 477 19.60 2.16 4.39
N VAL A 478 18.84 1.18 4.86
CA VAL A 478 18.87 -0.21 4.41
C VAL A 478 17.48 -0.59 3.92
N TYR A 479 17.41 -1.26 2.77
CA TYR A 479 16.19 -1.66 2.13
C TYR A 479 16.29 -3.08 1.56
N VAL A 480 15.15 -3.69 1.29
CA VAL A 480 15.00 -5.08 0.86
C VAL A 480 14.10 -5.15 -0.37
N GLY A 481 14.63 -5.75 -1.43
CA GLY A 481 13.89 -5.96 -2.67
C GLY A 481 12.60 -6.75 -2.46
N GLY A 482 11.50 -6.27 -3.03
CA GLY A 482 10.19 -6.90 -2.94
C GLY A 482 9.40 -6.61 -1.65
N SER A 483 9.92 -5.77 -0.76
CA SER A 483 9.17 -5.19 0.37
C SER A 483 8.21 -4.10 -0.10
N ASN A 484 7.09 -3.90 0.61
CA ASN A 484 6.23 -2.73 0.39
C ASN A 484 6.60 -1.54 1.30
N ARG A 485 7.18 -1.83 2.48
CA ARG A 485 7.49 -0.83 3.53
C ARG A 485 8.97 -0.47 3.65
N PHE A 486 9.85 -1.41 3.34
CA PHE A 486 11.31 -1.34 3.48
C PHE A 486 11.98 -1.40 2.11
N ARG A 487 11.38 -0.74 1.12
CA ARG A 487 11.94 -0.65 -0.24
C ARG A 487 12.72 0.64 -0.42
N ASP A 488 13.51 0.70 -1.49
CA ASP A 488 14.21 1.93 -1.88
C ASP A 488 13.22 3.10 -1.99
N PHE A 489 13.60 4.27 -1.51
CA PHE A 489 12.80 5.48 -1.66
C PHE A 489 12.56 5.81 -3.14
N GLU A 490 13.58 5.60 -3.99
CA GLU A 490 13.50 5.87 -5.43
C GLU A 490 12.48 4.96 -6.15
N ASP A 491 12.17 3.77 -5.61
CA ASP A 491 11.13 2.87 -6.14
C ASP A 491 9.72 3.48 -6.06
N TYR A 492 9.49 4.49 -5.21
CA TYR A 492 8.21 5.19 -5.14
C TYR A 492 8.08 6.28 -6.22
N LEU A 493 9.20 6.67 -6.84
CA LEU A 493 9.25 7.71 -7.86
C LEU A 493 9.06 7.12 -9.25
N LEU A 494 8.71 7.98 -10.21
CA LEU A 494 8.71 7.61 -11.62
C LEU A 494 10.17 7.40 -12.06
N PRO A 495 10.51 6.27 -12.71
CA PRO A 495 11.85 6.08 -13.26
C PRO A 495 12.21 7.25 -14.17
N GLN A 496 13.45 7.74 -14.07
CA GLN A 496 13.87 8.93 -14.80
C GLN A 496 13.64 8.82 -16.32
N GLU A 497 13.94 7.67 -16.92
CA GLU A 497 13.68 7.42 -18.35
C GLU A 497 12.18 7.48 -18.70
N ALA A 498 11.32 6.99 -17.80
CA ALA A 498 9.86 7.05 -18.01
C ALA A 498 9.36 8.49 -17.91
N TRP A 499 9.88 9.26 -16.94
CA TRP A 499 9.60 10.68 -16.80
C TRP A 499 10.03 11.48 -18.04
N GLU A 500 11.24 11.24 -18.55
CA GLU A 500 11.75 11.91 -19.75
C GLU A 500 10.89 11.61 -20.98
N LYS A 501 10.46 10.36 -21.16
CA LYS A 501 9.51 9.98 -22.23
C LYS A 501 8.16 10.67 -22.08
N MET A 502 7.60 10.73 -20.87
CA MET A 502 6.33 11.40 -20.61
C MET A 502 6.40 12.90 -20.91
N ARG A 503 7.49 13.55 -20.50
CA ARG A 503 7.78 14.96 -20.80
C ARG A 503 7.92 15.20 -22.31
N PHE A 504 8.61 14.31 -23.01
CA PHE A 504 8.78 14.41 -24.47
C PHE A 504 7.46 14.22 -25.24
N SER A 505 6.56 13.36 -24.74
CA SER A 505 5.25 13.12 -25.36
C SER A 505 4.21 14.22 -25.16
N GLY A 506 4.53 15.25 -24.36
CA GLY A 506 3.83 16.54 -24.38
C GLY A 506 2.70 16.78 -23.38
N ASP A 507 2.40 15.85 -22.46
CA ASP A 507 1.43 16.10 -21.37
C ASP A 507 1.62 15.08 -20.22
N PRO A 508 2.48 15.36 -19.23
CA PRO A 508 2.57 14.51 -18.05
C PRO A 508 1.22 14.48 -17.32
N PRO A 509 0.81 13.35 -16.70
CA PRO A 509 -0.53 13.17 -16.12
C PRO A 509 -0.67 13.88 -14.77
N VAL A 510 -0.36 15.16 -14.74
CA VAL A 510 -0.55 16.08 -13.63
C VAL A 510 -1.76 16.96 -13.97
N ALA A 511 -2.64 17.16 -12.99
CA ALA A 511 -3.88 17.92 -13.17
C ALA A 511 -3.66 19.44 -13.25
N VAL A 512 -2.42 19.87 -13.49
CA VAL A 512 -1.97 21.25 -13.50
C VAL A 512 -1.09 21.47 -14.71
N ASN A 513 -1.03 22.71 -15.19
CA ASN A 513 -0.12 23.08 -16.27
C ASN A 513 1.33 22.71 -15.87
N PRO A 514 2.02 21.85 -16.63
CA PRO A 514 3.38 21.43 -16.29
C PRO A 514 4.42 22.52 -16.56
N ASP A 515 4.04 23.58 -17.28
CA ASP A 515 4.84 24.79 -17.43
C ASP A 515 4.64 25.70 -16.22
N LEU A 516 5.73 26.03 -15.52
CA LEU A 516 5.68 26.78 -14.26
C LEU A 516 5.14 28.20 -14.48
N ASP A 517 5.56 28.88 -15.53
CA ASP A 517 5.17 30.27 -15.78
C ASP A 517 3.69 30.35 -16.17
N ALA A 518 3.23 29.43 -17.02
CA ALA A 518 1.82 29.32 -17.38
C ALA A 518 0.94 28.90 -16.19
N TYR A 519 1.43 27.99 -15.33
CA TYR A 519 0.73 27.58 -14.11
C TYR A 519 0.54 28.74 -13.11
N LEU A 520 1.57 29.58 -12.96
CA LEU A 520 1.48 30.76 -12.10
C LEU A 520 0.52 31.81 -12.69
N ALA A 521 0.58 32.04 -13.99
CA ALA A 521 -0.31 32.98 -14.68
C ALA A 521 -1.80 32.55 -14.69
N GLU A 522 -2.11 31.25 -14.57
CA GLU A 522 -3.48 30.75 -14.43
C GLU A 522 -4.08 30.98 -13.01
N ARG A 523 -3.25 31.38 -12.04
CA ARG A 523 -3.63 31.53 -10.62
C ARG A 523 -3.50 32.94 -10.06
N ASP A 524 -2.89 33.84 -10.81
CA ASP A 524 -2.96 35.29 -10.62
C ASP A 524 -4.18 35.87 -11.38
#